data_AF-A0A4Q4ZE66-F1
#
_entry.id   AF-A0A4Q4ZE66-F1
#
_cell.length_a   1.000
_cell.length_b   1.000
_cell.length_c   1.000
_cell.angle_alpha   90.00
_cell.angle_beta   90.00
_cell.angle_gamma   90.00
#
_symmetry.space_group_name_H-M   'P 1'
#
loop_
_entity.id
_entity.type
_entity.pdbx_description
1 polymer ?
#
loop_
_entity_poly.entity_id
_entity_poly.type
_entity_poly.pdbx_seq_one_letter_code
_entity_poly.pdbx_strand_id
1 'polypeptide(L)'
;MKLLTTSAVLLLGVATAIEPPRQPQQPTGNGTKILTWNETMVTGGFGARSVSVSWLSGGEDGQYIYRGDDGSLVLENFITGDSDTFVAADNIPADMHDYWIRGDLQKVLFATNYTKQYRHSYFADYSVLDVESGVITPLVEDQVGDIQYAEFAPAGDVIAFVRDNNLYLSKNGTISQITTDGGPDMFHAVPDWVYEEEIFGSRSTFWFSPDGEALAYLSFNETGVETFTVQYFMDNQEIAPVYPNELDLRYPKVGNARPH
;
A
#
# COMPACT_ATOMS: atom_id res chain seq x y z
N MET A 1 1.40 76.89 28.88
CA MET A 1 2.06 75.68 29.42
C MET A 1 1.36 75.29 30.71
N LYS A 2 0.38 74.38 30.63
CA LYS A 2 -0.30 73.78 31.78
C LYS A 2 -0.50 72.31 31.45
N LEU A 3 0.13 71.45 32.25
CA LEU A 3 0.05 70.00 32.15
C LEU A 3 -1.37 69.54 32.48
N LEU A 4 -1.95 68.72 31.61
CA LEU A 4 -3.02 67.79 31.99
C LEU A 4 -2.39 66.40 32.07
N THR A 5 -2.22 65.91 33.29
CA THR A 5 -2.08 64.50 33.61
C THR A 5 -3.47 63.86 33.60
N THR A 6 -3.64 62.79 32.84
CA THR A 6 -4.81 61.91 32.98
C THR A 6 -4.33 60.48 32.89
N SER A 7 -4.52 59.76 33.99
CA SER A 7 -4.05 58.40 34.25
C SER A 7 -4.66 57.39 33.28
N ALA A 8 -3.80 56.52 32.73
CA ALA A 8 -4.22 55.31 32.03
C ALA A 8 -4.72 54.27 33.04
N VAL A 9 -5.98 53.87 32.92
CA VAL A 9 -6.54 52.71 33.64
C VAL A 9 -6.25 51.47 32.80
N LEU A 10 -5.34 50.63 33.27
CA LEU A 10 -5.08 49.30 32.70
C LEU A 10 -6.19 48.35 33.19
N LEU A 11 -7.14 47.99 32.32
CA LEU A 11 -8.07 46.88 32.59
C LEU A 11 -7.36 45.56 32.27
N LEU A 12 -7.01 44.82 33.32
CA LEU A 12 -6.63 43.41 33.23
C LEU A 12 -7.88 42.58 32.88
N GLY A 13 -7.97 42.14 31.63
CA GLY A 13 -8.94 41.13 31.21
C GLY A 13 -8.55 39.77 31.76
N VAL A 14 -9.24 39.31 32.81
CA VAL A 14 -9.15 37.93 33.27
C VAL A 14 -9.99 37.10 32.31
N ALA A 15 -9.34 36.38 31.39
CA ALA A 15 -10.01 35.36 30.60
C ALA A 15 -10.37 34.18 31.52
N THR A 16 -11.59 34.16 32.05
CA THR A 16 -12.10 32.93 32.66
C THR A 16 -12.35 31.95 31.51
N ALA A 17 -11.48 30.95 31.38
CA ALA A 17 -11.76 29.78 30.56
C ALA A 17 -13.11 29.21 31.04
N ILE A 18 -14.10 29.23 30.15
CA ILE A 18 -15.40 28.63 30.40
C ILE A 18 -15.18 27.12 30.36
N GLU A 19 -14.97 26.52 31.53
CA GLU A 19 -15.29 25.12 31.75
C GLU A 19 -16.82 25.00 31.88
N PRO A 20 -17.43 24.16 31.06
CA PRO A 20 -18.19 23.09 31.67
C PRO A 20 -17.35 21.81 31.61
N PRO A 21 -17.33 20.99 32.69
CA PRO A 21 -16.81 19.64 32.60
C PRO A 21 -17.60 18.91 31.52
N ARG A 22 -16.93 18.49 30.45
CA ARG A 22 -17.54 17.65 29.41
C ARG A 22 -17.85 16.29 30.03
N GLN A 23 -19.08 16.11 30.51
CA GLN A 23 -19.55 14.77 30.84
C GLN A 23 -19.71 13.99 29.54
N PRO A 24 -19.25 12.73 29.44
CA PRO A 24 -19.53 11.89 28.29
C PRO A 24 -21.04 11.66 28.24
N GLN A 25 -21.75 12.40 27.38
CA GLN A 25 -23.14 12.11 27.08
C GLN A 25 -23.18 10.93 26.11
N GLN A 26 -23.95 9.89 26.45
CA GLN A 26 -24.32 8.90 25.45
C GLN A 26 -25.13 9.62 24.35
N PRO A 27 -24.90 9.30 23.06
CA PRO A 27 -25.63 9.96 21.97
C PRO A 27 -27.14 9.75 22.17
N THR A 28 -27.89 10.85 22.28
CA THR A 28 -29.36 10.85 22.37
C THR A 28 -29.96 10.67 20.97
N GLY A 29 -29.58 9.61 20.26
CA GLY A 29 -30.26 9.22 19.04
C GLY A 29 -31.66 8.70 19.35
N ASN A 30 -32.64 8.99 18.50
CA ASN A 30 -34.00 8.40 18.54
C ASN A 30 -34.01 6.89 18.18
N GLY A 31 -32.92 6.17 18.44
CA GLY A 31 -32.81 4.74 18.18
C GLY A 31 -33.73 3.95 19.11
N THR A 32 -34.53 3.05 18.55
CA THR A 32 -35.47 2.19 19.30
C THR A 32 -34.82 0.89 19.77
N LYS A 33 -33.56 0.64 19.41
CA LYS A 33 -32.86 -0.63 19.65
C LYS A 33 -31.39 -0.40 19.97
N ILE A 34 -30.91 -1.07 21.01
CA ILE A 34 -29.48 -1.20 21.32
C ILE A 34 -28.92 -2.28 20.40
N LEU A 35 -27.85 -1.97 19.67
CA LEU A 35 -27.19 -2.92 18.79
C LEU A 35 -26.42 -3.97 19.62
N THR A 36 -26.54 -5.23 19.23
CA THR A 36 -25.83 -6.35 19.86
C THR A 36 -24.47 -6.59 19.20
N TRP A 37 -23.56 -7.28 19.90
CA TRP A 37 -22.26 -7.68 19.33
C TRP A 37 -22.40 -8.49 18.04
N ASN A 38 -23.38 -9.38 17.96
CA ASN A 38 -23.61 -10.19 16.77
C ASN A 38 -24.00 -9.32 15.56
N GLU A 39 -24.80 -8.28 15.79
CA GLU A 39 -25.27 -7.36 14.75
C GLU A 39 -24.17 -6.43 14.23
N THR A 40 -23.27 -5.99 15.12
CA THR A 40 -22.20 -5.05 14.77
C THR A 40 -20.93 -5.73 14.27
N MET A 41 -20.60 -6.93 14.76
CA MET A 41 -19.30 -7.56 14.50
C MET A 41 -19.38 -8.81 13.61
N VAL A 42 -20.44 -9.61 13.73
CA VAL A 42 -20.50 -10.93 13.05
C VAL A 42 -21.27 -10.87 11.74
N THR A 43 -22.43 -10.20 11.74
CA THR A 43 -23.30 -10.16 10.56
C THR A 43 -22.90 -9.11 9.52
N GLY A 44 -21.88 -8.27 9.79
CA GLY A 44 -21.32 -7.31 8.83
C GLY A 44 -22.25 -6.18 8.38
N GLY A 45 -23.47 -6.07 8.91
CA GLY A 45 -24.50 -5.13 8.44
C GLY A 45 -24.19 -3.63 8.65
N PHE A 46 -23.13 -3.31 9.39
CA PHE A 46 -22.67 -1.95 9.64
C PHE A 46 -21.26 -1.67 9.09
N GLY A 47 -20.81 -2.45 8.11
CA GLY A 47 -19.56 -2.18 7.41
C GLY A 47 -19.60 -0.84 6.68
N ALA A 48 -18.57 -0.02 6.85
CA ALA A 48 -18.38 1.15 6.00
C ALA A 48 -18.11 0.70 4.56
N ARG A 49 -18.79 1.31 3.58
CA ARG A 49 -18.42 1.17 2.16
C ARG A 49 -17.49 2.32 1.81
N SER A 50 -16.31 1.99 1.33
CA SER A 50 -15.37 2.94 0.74
C SER A 50 -15.19 2.60 -0.74
N VAL A 51 -14.94 3.62 -1.55
CA VAL A 51 -14.43 3.47 -2.90
C VAL A 51 -13.03 4.07 -2.89
N SER A 52 -12.05 3.28 -3.32
CA SER A 52 -10.72 3.78 -3.60
C SER A 52 -10.69 4.24 -5.04
N VAL A 53 -10.20 5.45 -5.28
CA VAL A 53 -10.06 6.02 -6.61
C VAL A 53 -8.58 6.18 -6.93
N SER A 54 -8.19 5.76 -8.13
CA SER A 54 -6.86 6.03 -8.66
C SER A 54 -6.94 7.23 -9.57
N TRP A 55 -6.35 8.34 -9.12
CA TRP A 55 -6.19 9.53 -9.94
C TRP A 55 -5.16 9.28 -11.03
N LEU A 56 -5.47 9.74 -12.23
CA LEU A 56 -4.62 9.52 -13.39
C LEU A 56 -3.72 10.74 -13.57
N SER A 57 -2.41 10.50 -13.75
CA SER A 57 -1.46 11.55 -14.10
C SER A 57 -1.61 11.98 -15.57
N GLY A 58 -2.12 11.10 -16.43
CA GLY A 58 -2.50 11.39 -17.81
C GLY A 58 -4.02 11.27 -18.02
N GLY A 59 -4.54 12.07 -18.94
CA GLY A 59 -5.97 12.20 -19.18
C GLY A 59 -6.47 13.64 -19.02
N GLU A 60 -7.79 13.80 -19.09
CA GLU A 60 -8.46 15.06 -18.76
C GLU A 60 -8.58 15.20 -17.23
N ASP A 61 -8.52 16.44 -16.75
CA ASP A 61 -8.73 16.71 -15.33
C ASP A 61 -10.12 16.20 -14.89
N GLY A 62 -10.15 15.60 -13.70
CA GLY A 62 -11.35 14.98 -13.15
C GLY A 62 -11.59 13.52 -13.55
N GLN A 63 -10.67 12.90 -14.29
CA GLN A 63 -10.74 11.47 -14.59
C GLN A 63 -10.16 10.59 -13.46
N TYR A 64 -10.85 9.49 -13.19
CA TYR A 64 -10.42 8.48 -12.22
C TYR A 64 -10.89 7.08 -12.64
N ILE A 65 -10.18 6.06 -12.17
CA ILE A 65 -10.55 4.66 -12.39
C ILE A 65 -11.03 4.01 -11.09
N TYR A 66 -12.10 3.22 -11.20
CA TYR A 66 -12.61 2.37 -10.14
C TYR A 66 -13.04 1.00 -10.70
N ARG A 67 -13.24 0.04 -9.80
CA ARG A 67 -13.74 -1.30 -10.14
C ARG A 67 -15.27 -1.30 -10.11
N GLY A 68 -15.88 -1.63 -11.25
CA GLY A 68 -17.33 -1.77 -11.40
C GLY A 68 -17.88 -3.01 -10.68
N ASP A 69 -19.19 -3.03 -10.46
CA ASP A 69 -19.88 -4.16 -9.83
C ASP A 69 -19.82 -5.46 -10.67
N ASP A 70 -19.63 -5.33 -11.99
CA ASP A 70 -19.41 -6.43 -12.93
C ASP A 70 -17.94 -6.92 -12.96
N GLY A 71 -17.07 -6.29 -12.18
CA GLY A 71 -15.64 -6.60 -12.08
C GLY A 71 -14.75 -5.86 -13.08
N SER A 72 -15.32 -5.12 -14.03
CA SER A 72 -14.57 -4.31 -15.00
C SER A 72 -13.84 -3.13 -14.33
N LEU A 73 -12.84 -2.57 -15.02
CA LEU A 73 -12.29 -1.26 -14.66
C LEU A 73 -13.03 -0.20 -15.47
N VAL A 74 -13.62 0.77 -14.78
CA VAL A 74 -14.40 1.87 -15.37
C VAL A 74 -13.60 3.16 -15.21
N LEU A 75 -13.47 3.89 -16.32
CA LEU A 75 -12.94 5.25 -16.34
C LEU A 75 -14.11 6.23 -16.29
N GLU A 76 -14.10 7.13 -15.32
CA GLU A 76 -15.17 8.12 -15.16
C GLU A 76 -14.59 9.51 -14.99
N ASN A 77 -15.25 10.50 -15.57
CA ASN A 77 -14.98 11.91 -15.31
C ASN A 77 -16.02 12.46 -14.33
N PHE A 78 -15.60 12.84 -13.11
CA PHE A 78 -16.55 13.33 -12.10
C PHE A 78 -17.13 14.71 -12.42
N ILE A 79 -16.50 15.48 -13.33
CA ILE A 79 -16.95 16.82 -13.72
C ILE A 79 -18.10 16.71 -14.72
N THR A 80 -17.98 15.86 -15.73
CA THR A 80 -19.01 15.69 -16.77
C THR A 80 -20.03 14.61 -16.43
N GLY A 81 -19.63 13.62 -15.63
CA GLY A 81 -20.40 12.41 -15.35
C GLY A 81 -20.32 11.36 -16.46
N ASP A 82 -19.45 11.56 -17.46
CA ASP A 82 -19.23 10.57 -18.51
C ASP A 82 -18.40 9.40 -17.97
N SER A 83 -18.79 8.19 -18.34
CA SER A 83 -18.08 6.97 -17.97
C SER A 83 -17.99 5.99 -19.13
N ASP A 84 -16.84 5.32 -19.22
CA ASP A 84 -16.52 4.32 -20.22
C ASP A 84 -15.84 3.11 -19.57
N THR A 85 -16.06 1.92 -20.13
CA THR A 85 -15.33 0.72 -19.71
C THR A 85 -13.88 0.83 -20.19
N PHE A 86 -12.95 0.96 -19.25
CA PHE A 86 -11.52 1.04 -19.53
C PHE A 86 -10.90 -0.34 -19.80
N VAL A 87 -11.20 -1.31 -18.93
CA VAL A 87 -10.82 -2.72 -19.12
C VAL A 87 -12.02 -3.59 -18.85
N ALA A 88 -12.43 -4.38 -19.85
CA ALA A 88 -13.51 -5.34 -19.71
C ALA A 88 -13.16 -6.42 -18.67
N ALA A 89 -14.15 -6.90 -17.93
CA ALA A 89 -13.95 -7.93 -16.90
C ALA A 89 -13.26 -9.20 -17.43
N ASP A 90 -13.52 -9.57 -18.68
CA ASP A 90 -12.90 -10.73 -19.35
C ASP A 90 -11.37 -10.59 -19.54
N ASN A 91 -10.85 -9.36 -19.55
CA ASN A 91 -9.42 -9.06 -19.68
C ASN A 91 -8.74 -8.89 -18.31
N ILE A 92 -9.43 -9.16 -17.21
CA ILE A 92 -8.89 -9.07 -15.85
C ILE A 92 -8.72 -10.49 -15.31
N PRO A 93 -7.52 -10.86 -14.83
CA PRO A 93 -7.30 -12.17 -14.21
C PRO A 93 -8.27 -12.42 -13.06
N ALA A 94 -8.86 -13.62 -13.00
CA ALA A 94 -9.88 -13.96 -12.01
C ALA A 94 -9.35 -13.93 -10.57
N ASP A 95 -8.05 -14.23 -10.39
CA ASP A 95 -7.33 -14.22 -9.11
C ASP A 95 -6.53 -12.93 -8.89
N MET A 96 -6.83 -11.85 -9.63
CA MET A 96 -6.18 -10.55 -9.47
C MET A 96 -6.28 -10.07 -8.02
N HIS A 97 -5.12 -9.87 -7.40
CA HIS A 97 -4.97 -9.29 -6.08
C HIS A 97 -4.90 -7.76 -6.11
N ASP A 98 -4.12 -7.21 -7.04
CA ASP A 98 -3.82 -5.78 -7.14
C ASP A 98 -3.53 -5.39 -8.60
N TYR A 99 -3.58 -4.08 -8.89
CA TYR A 99 -3.27 -3.57 -10.23
C TYR A 99 -2.69 -2.15 -10.23
N TRP A 100 -1.90 -1.85 -11.26
CA TRP A 100 -1.35 -0.53 -11.52
C TRP A 100 -1.66 -0.13 -12.96
N ILE A 101 -2.04 1.12 -13.17
CA ILE A 101 -2.33 1.66 -14.49
C ILE A 101 -1.15 2.53 -14.90
N ARG A 102 -0.66 2.35 -16.13
CA ARG A 102 0.39 3.20 -16.68
C ARG A 102 -0.18 4.61 -16.93
N GLY A 103 0.64 5.65 -16.73
CA GLY A 103 0.20 7.04 -16.80
C GLY A 103 -0.45 7.48 -18.12
N ASP A 104 -0.23 6.74 -19.22
CA ASP A 104 -0.83 7.00 -20.55
C ASP A 104 -2.08 6.16 -20.84
N LEU A 105 -2.58 5.39 -19.86
CA LEU A 105 -3.76 4.52 -19.97
C LEU A 105 -3.66 3.39 -21.01
N GLN A 106 -2.47 3.12 -21.54
CA GLN A 106 -2.33 2.08 -22.58
C GLN A 106 -2.03 0.70 -22.00
N LYS A 107 -1.58 0.62 -20.74
CA LYS A 107 -1.19 -0.64 -20.10
C LYS A 107 -1.67 -0.74 -18.66
N VAL A 108 -1.98 -1.96 -18.24
CA VAL A 108 -2.30 -2.30 -16.85
C VAL A 108 -1.38 -3.44 -16.40
N LEU A 109 -0.80 -3.30 -15.22
CA LEU A 109 -0.01 -4.34 -14.56
C LEU A 109 -0.90 -5.00 -13.53
N PHE A 110 -1.07 -6.31 -13.61
CA PHE A 110 -1.83 -7.10 -12.65
C PHE A 110 -0.90 -7.92 -11.77
N ALA A 111 -1.18 -7.97 -10.47
CA ALA A 111 -0.62 -8.95 -9.55
C ALA A 111 -1.60 -10.10 -9.33
N THR A 112 -1.13 -11.33 -9.49
CA THR A 112 -1.85 -12.61 -9.38
C THR A 112 -1.05 -13.59 -8.52
N ASN A 113 -1.58 -14.78 -8.19
CA ASN A 113 -0.85 -15.77 -7.39
C ASN A 113 -0.29 -15.21 -6.05
N TYR A 114 -1.16 -14.50 -5.31
CA TYR A 114 -0.79 -13.80 -4.09
C TYR A 114 -0.37 -14.74 -2.95
N THR A 115 0.82 -14.49 -2.38
CA THR A 115 1.31 -15.15 -1.17
C THR A 115 1.77 -14.11 -0.13
N LYS A 116 1.12 -14.09 1.04
CA LYS A 116 1.44 -13.15 2.13
C LYS A 116 2.87 -13.34 2.65
N GLN A 117 3.57 -12.24 2.91
CA GLN A 117 4.86 -12.25 3.64
C GLN A 117 4.69 -11.62 5.04
N TYR A 118 4.70 -10.28 5.15
CA TYR A 118 4.47 -9.54 6.40
C TYR A 118 3.23 -8.64 6.27
N ARG A 119 3.06 -7.58 7.07
CA ARG A 119 1.84 -6.76 7.08
C ARG A 119 1.45 -6.15 5.75
N HIS A 120 2.41 -5.65 4.99
CA HIS A 120 2.22 -5.00 3.69
C HIS A 120 2.76 -5.86 2.55
N SER A 121 3.91 -6.53 2.74
CA SER A 121 4.59 -7.33 1.72
C SER A 121 3.86 -8.63 1.38
N TYR A 122 4.08 -9.04 0.15
CA TYR A 122 3.59 -10.28 -0.43
C TYR A 122 4.42 -10.60 -1.67
N PHE A 123 4.40 -11.87 -2.07
CA PHE A 123 4.91 -12.31 -3.35
C PHE A 123 3.75 -12.54 -4.33
N ALA A 124 4.00 -12.33 -5.62
CA ALA A 124 3.00 -12.46 -6.66
C ALA A 124 3.63 -12.74 -8.03
N ASP A 125 2.79 -13.17 -8.96
CA ASP A 125 3.06 -13.17 -10.40
C ASP A 125 2.53 -11.88 -11.02
N TYR A 126 3.32 -11.28 -11.90
CA TYR A 126 2.98 -10.01 -12.53
C TYR A 126 2.73 -10.17 -14.03
N SER A 127 1.69 -9.53 -14.54
CA SER A 127 1.36 -9.57 -15.98
C SER A 127 0.93 -8.21 -16.50
N VAL A 128 1.32 -7.90 -17.73
CA VAL A 128 1.06 -6.62 -18.40
C VAL A 128 -0.02 -6.84 -19.45
N LEU A 129 -1.16 -6.22 -19.24
CA LEU A 129 -2.22 -6.06 -20.24
C LEU A 129 -1.90 -4.85 -21.12
N ASP A 130 -1.92 -5.06 -22.43
CA ASP A 130 -2.03 -3.99 -23.42
C ASP A 130 -3.53 -3.71 -23.67
N VAL A 131 -3.97 -2.49 -23.37
CA VAL A 131 -5.41 -2.13 -23.34
C VAL A 131 -6.01 -2.11 -24.75
N GLU A 132 -5.26 -1.70 -25.77
CA GLU A 132 -5.74 -1.62 -27.14
C GLU A 132 -5.95 -3.02 -27.75
N SER A 133 -4.97 -3.91 -27.56
CA SER A 133 -5.01 -5.26 -28.14
C SER A 133 -5.72 -6.29 -27.26
N GLY A 134 -5.87 -6.02 -25.96
CA GLY A 134 -6.38 -6.97 -24.97
C GLY A 134 -5.40 -8.10 -24.63
N VAL A 135 -4.14 -8.02 -25.09
CA VAL A 135 -3.14 -9.07 -24.89
C VAL A 135 -2.50 -8.93 -23.51
N ILE A 136 -2.47 -10.03 -22.76
CA ILE A 136 -1.80 -10.13 -21.46
C ILE A 136 -0.49 -10.90 -21.64
N THR A 137 0.62 -10.31 -21.20
CA THR A 137 1.96 -10.90 -21.26
C THR A 137 2.55 -10.97 -19.84
N PRO A 138 3.18 -12.08 -19.42
CA PRO A 138 3.86 -12.11 -18.12
C PRO A 138 5.00 -11.08 -18.08
N LEU A 139 5.24 -10.48 -16.90
CA LEU A 139 6.37 -9.56 -16.69
C LEU A 139 7.71 -10.30 -16.81
N VAL A 140 7.76 -11.49 -16.23
CA VAL A 140 8.88 -12.43 -16.34
C VAL A 140 8.31 -13.81 -16.66
N GLU A 141 8.84 -14.48 -17.68
CA GLU A 141 8.29 -15.76 -18.18
C GLU A 141 8.40 -16.91 -17.16
N ASP A 142 9.38 -16.88 -16.27
CA ASP A 142 9.66 -17.94 -15.28
C ASP A 142 9.26 -17.55 -13.84
N GLN A 143 8.40 -16.55 -13.69
CA GLN A 143 7.83 -16.19 -12.38
C GLN A 143 6.95 -17.32 -11.84
N VAL A 144 7.01 -17.53 -10.52
CA VAL A 144 6.27 -18.61 -9.83
C VAL A 144 5.72 -18.15 -8.48
N GLY A 145 5.27 -16.89 -8.41
CA GLY A 145 4.81 -16.23 -7.19
C GLY A 145 5.98 -15.80 -6.32
N ASP A 146 7.06 -15.34 -6.93
CA ASP A 146 8.34 -15.02 -6.28
C ASP A 146 8.80 -13.56 -6.48
N ILE A 147 8.01 -12.73 -7.16
CA ILE A 147 8.26 -11.29 -7.27
C ILE A 147 7.66 -10.59 -6.05
N GLN A 148 8.49 -9.84 -5.33
CA GLN A 148 8.14 -9.15 -4.08
C GLN A 148 7.38 -7.85 -4.30
N TYR A 149 7.70 -7.15 -5.38
CA TYR A 149 7.06 -5.91 -5.75
C TYR A 149 7.33 -5.59 -7.22
N ALA A 150 6.36 -4.96 -7.90
CA ALA A 150 6.57 -4.33 -9.19
C ALA A 150 5.62 -3.14 -9.38
N GLU A 151 6.09 -2.09 -10.05
CA GLU A 151 5.26 -0.96 -10.47
C GLU A 151 5.78 -0.31 -11.76
N PHE A 152 4.91 0.40 -12.46
CA PHE A 152 5.29 1.23 -13.59
C PHE A 152 6.08 2.47 -13.15
N ALA A 153 7.02 2.89 -14.00
CA ALA A 153 7.53 4.25 -13.94
C ALA A 153 6.40 5.26 -14.21
N PRO A 154 6.44 6.46 -13.63
CA PRO A 154 5.45 7.52 -13.88
C PRO A 154 5.36 7.94 -15.35
N ALA A 155 6.45 7.79 -16.10
CA ALA A 155 6.54 8.07 -17.52
C ALA A 155 7.45 7.06 -18.23
N GLY A 156 7.18 6.84 -19.53
CA GLY A 156 7.87 5.85 -20.35
C GLY A 156 7.32 4.43 -20.20
N ASP A 157 7.98 3.46 -20.85
CA ASP A 157 7.62 2.04 -20.80
C ASP A 157 8.64 1.24 -19.99
N VAL A 158 8.73 1.57 -18.70
CA VAL A 158 9.65 0.93 -17.74
C VAL A 158 8.84 0.42 -16.56
N ILE A 159 9.16 -0.80 -16.13
CA ILE A 159 8.65 -1.42 -14.89
C ILE A 159 9.86 -1.70 -14.01
N ALA A 160 9.84 -1.22 -12.77
CA ALA A 160 10.77 -1.69 -11.75
C ALA A 160 10.13 -2.85 -11.00
N PHE A 161 10.92 -3.88 -10.74
CA PHE A 161 10.47 -5.01 -9.94
C PHE A 161 11.59 -5.59 -9.08
N VAL A 162 11.20 -6.27 -8.00
CA VAL A 162 12.12 -6.88 -7.05
C VAL A 162 11.85 -8.37 -6.97
N ARG A 163 12.90 -9.17 -7.20
CA ARG A 163 12.89 -10.64 -7.13
C ARG A 163 14.18 -11.10 -6.46
N ASP A 164 14.10 -12.08 -5.57
CA ASP A 164 15.25 -12.56 -4.78
C ASP A 164 16.03 -11.41 -4.12
N ASN A 165 15.30 -10.45 -3.55
CA ASN A 165 15.84 -9.25 -2.92
C ASN A 165 16.71 -8.36 -3.83
N ASN A 166 16.68 -8.57 -5.15
CA ASN A 166 17.40 -7.77 -6.12
C ASN A 166 16.45 -6.90 -6.95
N LEU A 167 16.90 -5.70 -7.27
CA LEU A 167 16.17 -4.76 -8.12
C LEU A 167 16.46 -5.04 -9.60
N TYR A 168 15.39 -5.06 -10.40
CA TYR A 168 15.41 -5.22 -11.84
C TYR A 168 14.58 -4.12 -12.51
N LEU A 169 14.92 -3.81 -13.76
CA LEU A 169 14.13 -2.96 -14.66
C LEU A 169 13.74 -3.75 -15.89
N SER A 170 12.46 -3.75 -16.25
CA SER A 170 11.97 -4.21 -17.55
C SER A 170 11.66 -3.00 -18.43
N LYS A 171 12.26 -2.94 -19.61
CA LYS A 171 12.02 -1.89 -20.61
C LYS A 171 11.72 -2.54 -21.96
N ASN A 172 10.49 -2.35 -22.46
CA ASN A 172 10.00 -3.00 -23.68
C ASN A 172 10.24 -4.54 -23.69
N GLY A 173 10.01 -5.20 -22.55
CA GLY A 173 10.24 -6.65 -22.39
C GLY A 173 11.71 -7.07 -22.23
N THR A 174 12.67 -6.15 -22.32
CA THR A 174 14.07 -6.43 -21.99
C THR A 174 14.30 -6.19 -20.50
N ILE A 175 14.67 -7.25 -19.78
CA ILE A 175 14.97 -7.20 -18.35
C ILE A 175 16.46 -6.90 -18.12
N SER A 176 16.76 -5.95 -17.24
CA SER A 176 18.09 -5.60 -16.77
C SER A 176 18.15 -5.69 -15.25
N GLN A 177 19.10 -6.45 -14.73
CA GLN A 177 19.37 -6.53 -13.29
C GLN A 177 20.21 -5.33 -12.82
N ILE A 178 19.80 -4.67 -11.75
CA ILE A 178 20.45 -3.46 -11.21
C ILE A 178 21.33 -3.79 -10.00
N THR A 179 20.88 -4.69 -9.13
CA THR A 179 21.64 -5.19 -7.98
C THR A 179 21.85 -6.69 -8.11
N THR A 180 22.94 -7.23 -7.56
CA THR A 180 23.31 -8.64 -7.75
C THR A 180 23.59 -9.41 -6.45
N ASP A 181 23.65 -8.71 -5.32
CA ASP A 181 24.03 -9.23 -4.01
C ASP A 181 22.84 -9.39 -3.05
N GLY A 182 21.60 -9.22 -3.54
CA GLY A 182 20.40 -9.56 -2.80
C GLY A 182 20.42 -11.02 -2.35
N GLY A 183 19.96 -11.25 -1.13
CA GLY A 183 20.05 -12.54 -0.46
C GLY A 183 19.37 -12.52 0.91
N PRO A 184 19.63 -13.50 1.79
CA PRO A 184 18.92 -13.62 3.06
C PRO A 184 19.13 -12.45 4.02
N ASP A 185 20.26 -11.74 3.89
CA ASP A 185 20.62 -10.60 4.74
C ASP A 185 20.71 -9.26 3.97
N MET A 186 20.53 -9.27 2.64
CA MET A 186 20.64 -8.07 1.80
C MET A 186 19.36 -7.87 1.02
N PHE A 187 18.71 -6.72 1.25
CA PHE A 187 17.44 -6.35 0.64
C PHE A 187 17.61 -5.07 -0.17
N HIS A 188 17.30 -5.11 -1.47
CA HIS A 188 17.32 -3.94 -2.32
C HIS A 188 15.91 -3.56 -2.75
N ALA A 189 15.56 -2.28 -2.60
CA ALA A 189 14.32 -1.69 -3.10
C ALA A 189 13.02 -2.24 -2.46
N VAL A 190 13.13 -3.17 -1.52
CA VAL A 190 12.10 -3.60 -0.57
C VAL A 190 12.64 -3.48 0.85
N PRO A 191 11.80 -3.21 1.85
CA PRO A 191 12.23 -3.12 3.24
C PRO A 191 12.47 -4.51 3.85
N ASP A 192 13.30 -4.55 4.89
CA ASP A 192 13.29 -5.66 5.85
C ASP A 192 12.04 -5.61 6.74
N TRP A 193 11.90 -6.58 7.66
CA TRP A 193 10.72 -6.68 8.53
C TRP A 193 10.52 -5.42 9.40
N VAL A 194 11.57 -4.89 10.02
CA VAL A 194 11.45 -3.72 10.91
C VAL A 194 11.10 -2.47 10.14
N TYR A 195 11.75 -2.26 9.00
CA TYR A 195 11.49 -1.09 8.17
C TYR A 195 10.09 -1.15 7.57
N GLU A 196 9.58 -2.33 7.24
CA GLU A 196 8.20 -2.49 6.80
C GLU A 196 7.20 -2.13 7.90
N GLU A 197 7.34 -2.73 9.09
CA GLU A 197 6.32 -2.68 10.15
C GLU A 197 6.37 -1.40 10.98
N GLU A 198 7.57 -0.93 11.32
CA GLU A 198 7.77 0.08 12.37
C GLU A 198 8.22 1.44 11.83
N ILE A 199 8.79 1.50 10.62
CA ILE A 199 9.41 2.72 10.08
C ILE A 199 8.64 3.28 8.87
N PHE A 200 8.48 2.50 7.80
CA PHE A 200 7.86 2.97 6.56
C PHE A 200 6.37 2.67 6.46
N GLY A 201 5.90 1.52 6.96
CA GLY A 201 4.51 1.09 6.75
C GLY A 201 4.19 0.86 5.27
N SER A 202 5.18 0.43 4.49
CA SER A 202 5.09 0.18 3.04
C SER A 202 5.91 -1.05 2.67
N ARG A 203 5.62 -1.65 1.52
CA ARG A 203 6.33 -2.83 0.99
C ARG A 203 7.35 -2.52 -0.12
N SER A 204 7.49 -1.26 -0.51
CA SER A 204 8.50 -0.79 -1.47
C SER A 204 9.36 0.30 -0.86
N THR A 205 10.65 0.30 -1.23
CA THR A 205 11.65 1.30 -0.82
C THR A 205 12.46 1.78 -2.01
N PHE A 206 11.78 1.89 -3.16
CA PHE A 206 12.26 2.63 -4.32
C PHE A 206 11.24 3.66 -4.78
N TRP A 207 11.74 4.68 -5.49
CA TRP A 207 10.96 5.79 -6.00
C TRP A 207 11.52 6.22 -7.34
N PHE A 208 10.66 6.26 -8.34
CA PHE A 208 10.99 6.86 -9.63
C PHE A 208 11.01 8.39 -9.53
N SER A 209 11.84 9.03 -10.34
CA SER A 209 11.70 10.46 -10.63
C SER A 209 10.39 10.72 -11.38
N PRO A 210 9.81 11.95 -11.28
CA PRO A 210 8.55 12.26 -11.94
C PRO A 210 8.56 12.08 -13.47
N ASP A 211 9.73 12.21 -14.10
CA ASP A 211 9.96 11.99 -15.54
C ASP A 211 10.31 10.53 -15.89
N GLY A 212 10.44 9.65 -14.90
CA GLY A 212 10.79 8.23 -15.08
C GLY A 212 12.23 7.98 -15.52
N GLU A 213 13.09 9.01 -15.58
CA GLU A 213 14.47 8.87 -16.07
C GLU A 213 15.43 8.32 -15.01
N ALA A 214 15.10 8.48 -13.72
CA ALA A 214 15.89 8.02 -12.60
C ALA A 214 15.04 7.20 -11.61
N LEU A 215 15.71 6.33 -10.86
CA LEU A 215 15.12 5.59 -9.75
C LEU A 215 16.08 5.63 -8.58
N ALA A 216 15.58 6.06 -7.43
CA ALA A 216 16.27 5.98 -6.15
C ALA A 216 15.74 4.76 -5.40
N TYR A 217 16.61 4.05 -4.68
CA TYR A 217 16.21 2.92 -3.84
C TYR A 217 17.07 2.84 -2.58
N LEU A 218 16.55 2.20 -1.55
CA LEU A 218 17.31 1.84 -0.35
C LEU A 218 17.81 0.41 -0.44
N SER A 219 18.95 0.17 0.20
CA SER A 219 19.47 -1.17 0.47
C SER A 219 19.56 -1.36 1.97
N PHE A 220 19.14 -2.52 2.46
CA PHE A 220 19.18 -2.88 3.88
C PHE A 220 20.09 -4.08 4.06
N ASN A 221 21.09 -3.91 4.91
CA ASN A 221 21.98 -4.99 5.32
C ASN A 221 21.66 -5.43 6.74
N GLU A 222 21.14 -6.65 6.86
CA GLU A 222 20.81 -7.30 8.14
C GLU A 222 21.95 -8.18 8.68
N THR A 223 23.14 -8.14 8.07
CA THR A 223 24.30 -8.91 8.52
C THR A 223 24.61 -8.59 9.98
N GLY A 224 24.49 -9.60 10.84
CA GLY A 224 24.76 -9.47 12.28
C GLY A 224 23.56 -9.00 13.12
N VAL A 225 22.38 -8.80 12.52
CA VAL A 225 21.13 -8.62 13.25
C VAL A 225 20.69 -9.96 13.84
N GLU A 226 20.32 -10.00 15.12
CA GLU A 226 19.90 -11.25 15.77
C GLU A 226 18.54 -11.73 15.25
N THR A 227 18.39 -13.05 15.16
CA THR A 227 17.13 -13.70 14.80
C THR A 227 16.27 -13.95 16.03
N PHE A 228 14.98 -13.62 15.92
CA PHE A 228 13.94 -13.98 16.86
C PHE A 228 13.01 -15.01 16.21
N THR A 229 12.85 -16.15 16.87
CA THR A 229 12.02 -17.26 16.37
C THR A 229 10.64 -17.20 17.01
N VAL A 230 9.60 -17.11 16.18
CA VAL A 230 8.19 -17.15 16.57
C VAL A 230 7.64 -18.56 16.33
N GLN A 231 7.03 -19.16 17.35
CA GLN A 231 6.43 -20.49 17.24
C GLN A 231 4.94 -20.43 16.93
N TYR A 232 4.54 -21.11 15.87
CA TYR A 232 3.16 -21.31 15.44
C TYR A 232 2.69 -22.70 15.85
N PHE A 233 2.04 -22.77 17.02
CA PHE A 233 1.56 -24.04 17.58
C PHE A 233 0.37 -24.63 16.85
N MET A 234 -0.47 -23.81 16.24
CA MET A 234 -1.65 -24.25 15.48
C MET A 234 -1.43 -24.16 13.98
N ASP A 235 -0.55 -23.27 13.51
CA ASP A 235 -0.22 -23.07 12.09
C ASP A 235 -1.43 -23.00 11.14
N ASN A 236 -2.46 -22.24 11.51
CA ASN A 236 -3.74 -22.15 10.77
C ASN A 236 -4.49 -23.49 10.58
N GLN A 237 -4.20 -24.50 11.40
CA GLN A 237 -4.88 -25.79 11.42
C GLN A 237 -5.90 -25.86 12.57
N GLU A 238 -6.96 -26.64 12.38
CA GLU A 238 -7.97 -26.88 13.43
C GLU A 238 -7.41 -27.75 14.56
N ILE A 239 -6.49 -28.67 14.22
CA ILE A 239 -5.82 -29.56 15.16
C ILE A 239 -4.33 -29.21 15.13
N ALA A 240 -3.74 -29.01 16.32
CA ALA A 240 -2.32 -28.69 16.44
C ALA A 240 -1.44 -29.78 15.80
N PRO A 241 -0.46 -29.41 14.96
CA PRO A 241 0.55 -30.35 14.48
C PRO A 241 1.37 -30.94 15.64
N VAL A 242 1.98 -32.10 15.40
CA VAL A 242 2.81 -32.80 16.41
C VAL A 242 4.03 -31.96 16.81
N TYR A 243 4.55 -31.16 15.89
CA TYR A 243 5.63 -30.21 16.12
C TYR A 243 5.21 -28.82 15.62
N PRO A 244 5.45 -27.74 16.39
CA PRO A 244 5.15 -26.38 15.95
C PRO A 244 5.97 -25.99 14.73
N ASN A 245 5.41 -25.13 13.89
CA ASN A 245 6.18 -24.44 12.86
C ASN A 245 6.87 -23.21 13.47
N GLU A 246 8.02 -22.85 12.93
CA GLU A 246 8.84 -21.75 13.41
C GLU A 246 9.02 -20.70 12.30
N LEU A 247 8.85 -19.44 12.66
CA LEU A 247 9.14 -18.30 11.80
C LEU A 247 10.34 -17.55 12.39
N ASP A 248 11.44 -17.56 11.65
CA ASP A 248 12.64 -16.81 12.00
C ASP A 248 12.57 -15.39 11.43
N LEU A 249 12.70 -14.39 12.30
CA LEU A 249 12.67 -12.96 11.94
C LEU A 249 13.95 -12.29 12.42
N ARG A 250 14.65 -11.54 11.55
CA ARG A 250 15.70 -10.63 12.00
C ARG A 250 15.03 -9.48 12.77
N TYR A 251 15.23 -9.44 14.09
CA TYR A 251 14.52 -8.51 14.98
C TYR A 251 15.51 -7.83 15.94
N PRO A 252 15.93 -6.58 15.66
CA PRO A 252 16.83 -5.81 16.51
C PRO A 252 16.12 -5.37 17.79
N LYS A 253 16.36 -6.10 18.90
CA LYS A 253 15.96 -5.64 20.23
C LYS A 253 16.74 -4.40 20.66
N VAL A 254 16.17 -3.64 21.59
CA VAL A 254 16.79 -2.43 22.14
C VAL A 254 18.22 -2.71 22.62
N GLY A 255 19.20 -2.03 22.02
CA GLY A 255 20.62 -2.17 22.36
C GLY A 255 21.42 -3.12 21.44
N ASN A 256 20.77 -3.84 20.52
CA ASN A 256 21.43 -4.74 19.57
C ASN A 256 21.75 -4.04 18.23
N ALA A 257 22.53 -4.73 17.39
CA ALA A 257 22.83 -4.29 16.02
C ALA A 257 21.53 -4.09 15.22
N ARG A 258 21.50 -3.05 14.39
CA ARG A 258 20.37 -2.68 13.55
C ARG A 258 20.73 -2.90 12.08
N PRO A 259 19.74 -3.05 11.19
CA PRO A 259 19.97 -2.98 9.76
C PRO A 259 20.67 -1.66 9.38
N HIS A 260 21.58 -1.73 8.40
CA HIS A 260 22.41 -0.61 7.95
C HIS A 260 22.34 -0.39 6.45
#